data_AF-A0A2T4IHM6-F1
#
_entry.id   AF-A0A2T4IHM6-F1
#
_cell.length_a   1.000
_cell.length_b   1.000
_cell.length_c   1.000
_cell.angle_alpha   90.00
_cell.angle_beta   90.00
_cell.angle_gamma   90.00
#
_symmetry.space_group_name_H-M   'P 1'
#
loop_
_entity.id
_entity.type
_entity.pdbx_description
1 polymer ?
#
loop_
_entity_poly.entity_id
_entity_poly.type
_entity_poly.pdbx_seq_one_letter_code
_entity_poly.pdbx_strand_id
1 'polypeptide(L)'
;MPMNIAKLIDNILELPGIEGLCLIGEDGRLYLNRLPAYLDDELLASASITLAALYGEADSVLPGGDDILLRYEEHWLMLRRGPGFVLVLLARHDASQASARMVTNIALRHLDAATLATLEDAPRAATAPSTAAAGAAPRPQRMYRGQAY
;
A
#
# COMPACT_ATOMS: atom_id res chain seq x y z
N MET A 1 10.02 3.37 -26.07
CA MET A 1 9.84 4.58 -25.25
C MET A 1 9.86 4.17 -23.80
N PRO A 2 10.62 4.84 -22.92
CA PRO A 2 10.61 4.51 -21.49
C PRO A 2 9.20 4.78 -20.94
N MET A 3 8.58 3.75 -20.38
CA MET A 3 7.27 3.89 -19.75
C MET A 3 7.44 4.59 -18.40
N ASN A 4 6.57 5.56 -18.12
CA ASN A 4 6.62 6.32 -16.87
C ASN A 4 6.04 5.47 -15.74
N ILE A 5 6.89 5.06 -14.80
CA ILE A 5 6.51 4.22 -13.66
C ILE A 5 5.53 4.87 -12.73
N ALA A 6 5.59 6.20 -12.55
CA ALA A 6 4.59 6.91 -11.77
C ALA A 6 3.18 6.64 -12.33
N LYS A 7 3.01 6.68 -13.66
CA LYS A 7 1.73 6.35 -14.31
C LYS A 7 1.31 4.90 -14.10
N LEU A 8 2.25 3.96 -14.07
CA LEU A 8 1.92 2.55 -13.79
C LEU A 8 1.42 2.37 -12.35
N ILE A 9 2.06 3.04 -11.40
CA ILE A 9 1.65 3.06 -10.00
C ILE A 9 0.26 3.69 -9.86
N ASP A 10 0.04 4.84 -10.50
CA ASP A 10 -1.25 5.53 -10.49
C ASP A 10 -2.35 4.64 -11.07
N ASN A 11 -2.10 3.95 -12.19
CA ASN A 11 -3.06 3.01 -12.77
C ASN A 11 -3.44 1.85 -11.82
N ILE A 12 -2.51 1.39 -10.96
CA ILE A 12 -2.82 0.37 -9.94
C ILE A 12 -3.73 0.99 -8.87
N LEU A 13 -3.44 2.21 -8.43
CA LEU A 13 -4.21 2.91 -7.39
C LEU A 13 -5.60 3.34 -7.88
N GLU A 14 -5.81 3.50 -9.19
CA GLU A 14 -7.11 3.78 -9.80
C GLU A 14 -8.05 2.55 -9.82
N LEU A 15 -7.56 1.35 -9.51
CA LEU A 15 -8.40 0.17 -9.44
C LEU A 15 -9.40 0.25 -8.28
N PRO A 16 -10.69 -0.06 -8.50
CA PRO A 16 -11.69 -0.04 -7.45
C PRO A 16 -11.33 -0.95 -6.27
N GLY A 17 -11.30 -0.37 -5.07
CA GLY A 17 -11.03 -1.07 -3.81
C GLY A 17 -9.55 -1.25 -3.48
N ILE A 18 -8.62 -0.81 -4.34
CA ILE A 18 -7.21 -0.68 -3.98
C ILE A 18 -7.04 0.58 -3.12
N GLU A 19 -6.39 0.44 -1.97
CA GLU A 19 -6.18 1.54 -1.02
C GLU A 19 -4.75 2.07 -1.05
N GLY A 20 -3.79 1.24 -1.45
CA GLY A 20 -2.41 1.67 -1.56
C GLY A 20 -1.45 0.57 -1.96
N LEU A 21 -0.21 0.97 -2.22
CA LEU A 21 0.87 0.03 -2.52
C LEU A 21 2.22 0.55 -2.02
N CYS A 22 3.16 -0.36 -1.80
CA CYS A 22 4.55 -0.03 -1.59
C CYS A 22 5.49 -1.00 -2.30
N LEU A 23 6.73 -0.58 -2.50
CA LEU A 23 7.82 -1.40 -3.02
C LEU A 23 8.90 -1.50 -1.95
N ILE A 24 9.26 -2.74 -1.61
CA ILE A 24 10.20 -3.08 -0.55
C ILE A 24 11.35 -3.88 -1.15
N GLY A 25 12.59 -3.52 -0.87
CA GLY A 25 13.77 -4.30 -1.26
C GLY A 25 13.92 -5.57 -0.44
N GLU A 26 14.76 -6.48 -0.94
CA GLU A 26 15.12 -7.71 -0.23
C GLU A 26 15.81 -7.43 1.13
N ASP A 27 16.41 -6.26 1.27
CA ASP A 27 17.01 -5.75 2.51
C ASP A 27 15.98 -5.09 3.47
N GLY A 28 14.71 -5.04 3.09
CA GLY A 28 13.64 -4.38 3.84
C GLY A 28 13.56 -2.86 3.61
N ARG A 29 14.39 -2.28 2.73
CA ARG A 29 14.35 -0.86 2.39
C ARG A 29 13.11 -0.51 1.58
N LEU A 30 12.48 0.63 1.85
CA LEU A 30 11.34 1.12 1.07
C LEU A 30 11.81 1.93 -0.14
N TYR A 31 11.47 1.46 -1.34
CA TYR A 31 11.67 2.20 -2.59
C TYR A 31 10.52 3.17 -2.89
N LEU A 32 9.30 2.78 -2.52
CA LEU A 32 8.09 3.54 -2.80
C LEU A 32 7.09 3.30 -1.68
N ASN A 33 6.47 4.37 -1.18
CA ASN A 33 5.33 4.30 -0.29
C ASN A 33 4.15 5.11 -0.86
N ARG A 34 3.04 4.42 -1.14
CA ARG A 34 1.73 4.97 -1.52
C ARG A 34 0.63 4.30 -0.70
N LEU A 35 0.95 3.85 0.51
CA LEU A 35 -0.04 3.33 1.45
C LEU A 35 -0.85 4.47 2.08
N PRO A 36 -2.07 4.19 2.59
CA PRO A 36 -2.87 5.18 3.28
C PRO A 36 -2.17 5.76 4.51
N ALA A 37 -2.45 7.02 4.83
CA ALA A 37 -1.80 7.75 5.93
C ALA A 37 -2.08 7.18 7.34
N TYR A 38 -3.07 6.31 7.50
CA TYR A 38 -3.31 5.61 8.78
C TYR A 38 -2.30 4.49 9.05
N LEU A 39 -1.56 4.06 8.03
CA LEU A 39 -0.38 3.21 8.19
C LEU A 39 0.82 4.13 8.34
N ASP A 40 1.20 4.39 9.58
CA ASP A 40 2.34 5.23 9.87
C ASP A 40 3.67 4.62 9.37
N ASP A 41 4.67 5.47 9.23
CA ASP A 41 5.98 5.07 8.71
C ASP A 41 6.73 4.11 9.66
N GLU A 42 6.42 4.15 10.96
CA GLU A 42 7.04 3.29 11.99
C GLU A 42 6.56 1.85 11.87
N LEU A 43 5.24 1.65 11.76
CA LEU A 43 4.61 0.37 11.48
C LEU A 43 5.13 -0.20 10.16
N LEU A 44 5.21 0.62 9.11
CA LEU A 44 5.70 0.16 7.81
C LEU A 44 7.19 -0.24 7.86
N ALA A 45 8.02 0.51 8.58
CA ALA A 45 9.44 0.17 8.77
C ALA A 45 9.62 -1.14 9.56
N SER A 46 8.78 -1.39 10.56
CA SER A 46 8.79 -2.67 11.28
C SER A 46 8.31 -3.81 10.40
N ALA A 47 7.23 -3.59 9.63
CA ALA A 47 6.64 -4.61 8.77
C ALA A 47 7.51 -4.93 7.55
N SER A 48 8.29 -3.98 7.02
CA SER A 48 9.01 -4.16 5.76
C SER A 48 10.05 -5.27 5.83
N ILE A 49 10.79 -5.36 6.93
CA ILE A 49 11.75 -6.44 7.18
C ILE A 49 11.04 -7.79 7.25
N THR A 50 9.92 -7.84 7.98
CA THR A 50 9.13 -9.08 8.11
C THR A 50 8.52 -9.51 6.78
N LEU A 51 8.03 -8.57 5.97
CA LEU A 51 7.44 -8.86 4.65
C LEU A 51 8.50 -9.32 3.64
N ALA A 52 9.68 -8.69 3.65
CA ALA A 52 10.82 -9.12 2.83
C ALA A 52 11.27 -10.54 3.21
N ALA A 53 11.42 -10.81 4.51
CA ALA A 53 11.79 -12.13 5.01
C ALA A 53 10.72 -13.19 4.70
N LEU A 54 9.44 -12.88 4.93
CA LEU A 54 8.32 -13.79 4.63
C LEU A 54 8.34 -14.21 3.16
N TYR A 55 8.53 -13.26 2.25
CA TYR A 55 8.54 -13.55 0.83
C TYR A 55 9.80 -14.32 0.42
N GLY A 56 10.96 -13.99 0.99
CA GLY A 56 12.21 -14.73 0.78
C GLY A 56 12.11 -16.19 1.21
N GLU A 57 11.55 -16.45 2.39
CA GLU A 57 11.34 -17.81 2.91
C GLU A 57 10.28 -18.57 2.11
N ALA A 58 9.20 -17.89 1.69
CA ALA A 58 8.14 -18.51 0.91
C ALA A 58 8.63 -19.10 -0.42
N ASP A 59 9.68 -18.55 -1.04
CA ASP A 59 10.27 -19.12 -2.26
C ASP A 59 10.87 -20.51 -2.03
N SER A 60 11.43 -20.75 -0.84
CA SER A 60 11.97 -22.05 -0.45
C SER A 60 10.89 -23.11 -0.23
N VAL A 61 9.71 -22.67 0.22
CA VAL A 61 8.57 -23.54 0.57
C VAL A 61 7.61 -23.75 -0.61
N LEU A 62 7.44 -22.72 -1.45
CA LEU A 62 6.50 -22.67 -2.57
C LEU A 62 7.22 -22.17 -3.83
N PRO A 63 8.14 -22.98 -4.40
CA PRO A 63 8.87 -22.61 -5.60
C PRO A 63 7.89 -22.39 -6.76
N GLY A 64 7.97 -21.22 -7.40
CA GLY A 64 7.09 -20.84 -8.51
C GLY A 64 5.76 -20.19 -8.11
N GLY A 65 5.57 -19.84 -6.82
CA GLY A 65 4.45 -19.01 -6.40
C GLY A 65 4.57 -17.57 -6.91
N ASP A 66 3.58 -17.10 -7.68
CA ASP A 66 3.56 -15.76 -8.29
C ASP A 66 3.16 -14.64 -7.30
N ASP A 67 2.42 -15.00 -6.25
CA ASP A 67 1.92 -14.08 -5.23
C ASP A 67 1.59 -14.78 -3.91
N ILE A 68 1.74 -14.05 -2.81
CA ILE A 68 1.25 -14.45 -1.48
C ILE A 68 0.08 -13.53 -1.13
N LEU A 69 -1.05 -14.12 -0.76
CA LEU A 69 -2.23 -13.38 -0.35
C LEU A 69 -2.47 -13.56 1.15
N LEU A 70 -2.40 -12.47 1.90
CA LEU A 70 -2.79 -12.40 3.30
C LEU A 70 -4.20 -11.84 3.39
N ARG A 71 -5.13 -12.59 3.98
CA ARG A 71 -6.54 -12.19 4.11
C ARG A 71 -6.86 -11.81 5.54
N TYR A 72 -7.49 -10.66 5.69
CA TYR A 72 -8.07 -10.14 6.91
C TYR A 72 -9.58 -9.95 6.71
N GLU A 73 -10.29 -9.56 7.77
CA GLU A 73 -11.74 -9.42 7.74
C GLU A 73 -12.19 -8.34 6.73
N GLU A 74 -11.58 -7.16 6.78
CA GLU A 74 -11.95 -6.02 5.93
C GLU A 74 -11.01 -5.79 4.74
N HIS A 75 -9.84 -6.44 4.75
CA HIS A 75 -8.75 -6.16 3.83
C HIS A 75 -8.03 -7.42 3.37
N TRP A 76 -7.31 -7.30 2.26
CA TRP A 76 -6.28 -8.26 1.89
C TRP A 76 -5.01 -7.54 1.47
N LEU A 77 -3.88 -8.20 1.73
CA LEU A 77 -2.56 -7.82 1.23
C LEU A 77 -2.12 -8.84 0.19
N MET A 78 -1.68 -8.35 -0.97
CA MET A 78 -1.05 -9.18 -1.99
C MET A 78 0.41 -8.78 -2.10
N LEU A 79 1.29 -9.75 -1.82
CA LEU A 79 2.72 -9.61 -1.98
C LEU A 79 3.09 -10.26 -3.31
N ARG A 80 3.89 -9.55 -4.12
CA ARG A 80 4.31 -10.02 -5.43
C ARG A 80 5.79 -9.80 -5.64
N ARG A 81 6.48 -10.81 -6.16
CA ARG A 81 7.92 -10.75 -6.42
C ARG A 81 8.25 -9.91 -7.64
N GLY A 82 9.30 -9.12 -7.53
CA GLY A 82 10.11 -8.69 -8.67
C GLY A 82 11.59 -8.97 -8.45
N PRO A 83 12.45 -8.69 -9.44
CA PRO A 83 13.89 -8.89 -9.30
C PRO A 83 14.47 -7.91 -8.27
N GLY A 84 14.82 -8.37 -7.06
CA GLY A 84 15.40 -7.54 -6.00
C GLY A 84 14.38 -6.77 -5.15
N PHE A 85 13.08 -7.03 -5.30
CA PHE A 85 12.04 -6.34 -4.53
C PHE A 85 10.76 -7.16 -4.38
N VAL A 86 9.91 -6.71 -3.45
CA VAL A 86 8.55 -7.17 -3.22
C VAL A 86 7.60 -5.99 -3.40
N LEU A 87 6.60 -6.15 -4.27
CA LEU A 87 5.46 -5.25 -4.38
C LEU A 87 4.39 -5.69 -3.39
N VAL A 88 3.97 -4.78 -2.52
CA VAL A 88 2.89 -5.02 -1.57
C VAL A 88 1.71 -4.15 -1.97
N LEU A 89 0.56 -4.78 -2.15
CA LEU A 89 -0.70 -4.13 -2.50
C LEU A 89 -1.70 -4.31 -1.36
N LEU A 90 -2.28 -3.21 -0.90
CA LEU A 90 -3.35 -3.17 0.08
C LEU A 90 -4.69 -2.88 -0.59
N ALA A 91 -5.69 -3.68 -0.26
CA ALA A 91 -7.02 -3.53 -0.82
C ALA A 91 -8.11 -3.98 0.14
N ARG A 92 -9.31 -3.49 -0.10
CA ARG A 92 -10.54 -3.90 0.61
C ARG A 92 -10.95 -5.31 0.23
N HIS A 93 -11.69 -5.98 1.12
CA HIS A 93 -12.13 -7.36 0.93
C HIS A 93 -12.95 -7.59 -0.36
N ASP A 94 -13.64 -6.56 -0.84
CA ASP A 94 -14.49 -6.57 -2.05
C ASP A 94 -13.71 -6.28 -3.36
N ALA A 95 -12.44 -5.89 -3.26
CA ALA A 95 -11.62 -5.56 -4.42
C ALA A 95 -11.31 -6.78 -5.31
N SER A 96 -11.26 -6.57 -6.63
CA SER A 96 -11.03 -7.63 -7.60
C SER A 96 -9.57 -8.10 -7.61
N GLN A 97 -9.32 -9.28 -7.02
CA GLN A 97 -7.99 -9.90 -7.01
C GLN A 97 -7.47 -10.23 -8.43
N ALA A 98 -8.37 -10.62 -9.34
CA ALA A 98 -7.99 -10.91 -10.72
C ALA A 98 -7.49 -9.66 -11.46
N SER A 99 -8.18 -8.54 -11.29
CA SER A 99 -7.78 -7.25 -11.88
C SER A 99 -6.46 -6.76 -11.28
N ALA A 100 -6.33 -6.86 -9.95
CA ALA A 100 -5.09 -6.52 -9.24
C ALA A 100 -3.90 -7.34 -9.76
N ARG A 101 -4.04 -8.66 -9.91
CA ARG A 101 -3.00 -9.54 -10.47
C ARG A 101 -2.64 -9.16 -11.90
N MET A 102 -3.63 -8.86 -12.74
CA MET A 102 -3.40 -8.49 -14.13
C MET A 102 -2.59 -7.19 -14.26
N VAL A 103 -2.98 -6.14 -13.54
CA VAL A 103 -2.29 -4.83 -13.63
C VAL A 103 -0.91 -4.90 -12.99
N THR A 104 -0.79 -5.55 -11.83
CA THR A 104 0.52 -5.75 -11.19
C THR A 104 1.45 -6.62 -12.03
N ASN A 105 0.94 -7.60 -12.80
CA ASN A 105 1.74 -8.37 -13.76
C ASN A 105 2.36 -7.47 -14.83
N ILE A 106 1.59 -6.49 -15.33
CA ILE A 106 2.10 -5.53 -16.29
C ILE A 106 3.17 -4.66 -15.61
N ALA A 107 2.90 -4.12 -14.43
CA ALA A 107 3.85 -3.30 -13.70
C ALA A 107 5.18 -4.01 -13.42
N LEU A 108 5.14 -5.27 -12.96
CA LEU A 108 6.34 -6.06 -12.67
C LEU A 108 7.23 -6.30 -13.88
N ARG A 109 6.68 -6.33 -15.10
CA ARG A 109 7.47 -6.45 -16.34
C ARG A 109 8.24 -5.18 -16.69
N HIS A 110 7.90 -4.06 -16.05
CA HIS A 110 8.50 -2.74 -16.27
C HIS A 110 9.28 -2.22 -15.06
N LEU A 111 9.25 -2.95 -13.94
CA LEU A 111 10.04 -2.67 -12.75
C LEU A 111 11.30 -3.53 -12.80
N ASP A 112 12.42 -2.89 -13.15
CA ASP A 112 13.76 -3.45 -13.20
C ASP A 112 14.73 -2.67 -12.27
N ALA A 113 15.96 -3.15 -12.12
CA ALA A 113 16.93 -2.52 -11.23
C ALA A 113 17.23 -1.05 -11.60
N ALA A 114 17.25 -0.72 -12.90
CA ALA A 114 17.50 0.63 -13.37
C ALA A 114 16.38 1.59 -12.96
N THR A 115 15.15 1.10 -13.00
CA THR A 115 13.98 1.89 -12.64
C THR A 115 13.78 2.02 -11.13
N LEU A 116 14.11 1.00 -10.35
CA LEU A 116 14.14 1.12 -8.88
C LEU A 116 15.14 2.19 -8.42
N ALA A 117 16.32 2.27 -9.05
CA ALA A 117 17.29 3.32 -8.75
C ALA A 117 16.72 4.73 -8.95
N THR A 118 15.88 4.93 -9.99
CA THR A 118 15.22 6.24 -10.20
C THR A 118 14.14 6.57 -9.16
N LEU A 119 13.58 5.55 -8.49
CA LEU A 119 12.62 5.75 -7.40
C LEU A 119 13.31 6.10 -6.08
N GLU A 120 14.51 5.58 -5.83
CA GLU A 120 15.31 5.96 -4.65
C GLU A 120 15.68 7.44 -4.66
N ASP A 121 16.01 7.99 -5.83
CA ASP A 121 16.42 9.39 -5.99
C ASP A 121 15.23 10.37 -6.00
N ALA A 122 13.99 9.86 -6.09
CA ALA A 122 12.81 10.72 -6.06
C ALA A 122 12.56 11.20 -4.61
N PRO A 123 12.52 12.52 -4.35
CA PRO A 123 12.19 13.02 -3.03
C PRO A 123 10.83 12.46 -2.62
N ARG A 124 10.76 11.85 -1.44
CA ARG A 124 9.55 11.31 -0.81
C ARG A 124 8.54 12.44 -0.76
N ALA A 125 7.69 12.54 -1.79
CA ALA A 125 6.70 13.60 -1.91
C ALA A 125 5.82 13.48 -0.67
N ALA A 126 6.00 14.42 0.26
CA ALA A 126 5.23 14.50 1.48
C ALA A 126 3.76 14.52 1.06
N THR A 127 3.07 13.41 1.33
CA THR A 127 1.65 13.28 1.10
C THR A 127 1.00 14.39 1.92
N ALA A 128 0.50 15.42 1.22
CA ALA A 128 -0.14 16.55 1.85
C ALA A 128 -1.27 16.02 2.75
N PRO A 129 -1.39 16.51 4.00
CA PRO A 129 -2.51 16.12 4.84
C PRO A 129 -3.80 16.55 4.13
N SER A 130 -4.60 15.56 3.73
CA SER A 130 -5.97 15.79 3.30
C SER A 130 -6.71 16.38 4.49
N THR A 131 -6.89 17.70 4.47
CA THR A 131 -7.75 18.43 5.40
C THR A 131 -9.19 18.11 5.04
N ALA A 132 -9.65 16.92 5.42
CA ALA A 132 -11.07 16.65 5.56
C ALA A 132 -11.59 17.55 6.68
N ALA A 133 -12.20 18.65 6.25
CA ALA A 133 -12.67 19.74 7.07
C ALA A 133 -13.64 19.28 8.17
N ALA A 134 -13.54 19.99 9.28
CA ALA A 134 -14.40 19.93 10.44
C ALA A 134 -15.90 19.98 10.09
N GLY A 135 -16.62 18.95 10.53
CA GLY A 135 -18.08 18.91 10.63
C GLY A 135 -18.52 18.56 12.04
N ALA A 136 -17.96 19.21 13.06
CA ALA A 136 -18.45 19.08 14.42
C ALA A 136 -19.80 19.81 14.55
N ALA A 137 -20.90 19.07 14.41
CA ALA A 137 -22.22 19.58 14.73
C ALA A 137 -22.29 20.01 16.21
N PRO A 138 -22.82 21.19 16.54
CA PRO A 138 -22.96 21.61 17.94
C PRO A 138 -23.96 20.70 18.65
N ARG A 139 -23.52 20.02 19.71
CA ARG A 139 -24.41 19.29 20.61
C ARG A 139 -25.42 20.28 21.23
N PRO A 140 -26.73 20.02 21.16
CA PRO A 140 -27.70 20.89 21.82
C PRO A 140 -27.48 20.84 23.35
N GLN A 141 -27.28 22.01 23.96
CA GLN A 141 -27.28 22.16 25.41
C GLN A 141 -28.63 21.66 25.95
N ARG A 142 -28.61 20.57 26.72
CA ARG A 142 -29.75 20.17 27.56
C ARG A 142 -29.93 21.25 28.63
N MET A 143 -30.87 22.17 28.42
CA MET A 143 -31.37 23.03 29.49
C MET A 143 -32.02 22.15 30.56
N TYR A 144 -31.43 22.14 31.75
CA TYR A 144 -32.00 21.51 32.94
C TYR A 144 -33.16 22.39 33.43
N ARG A 145 -34.40 22.02 33.07
CA ARG A 145 -35.61 22.71 33.52
C ARG A 145 -36.11 21.99 34.78
N GLY A 146 -35.78 22.51 35.96
CA GLY A 146 -36.34 21.95 37.19
C GLY A 146 -35.63 22.29 38.51
N GLN A 147 -35.16 23.52 38.70
CA GLN A 147 -34.94 24.02 40.06
C GLN A 147 -35.49 25.44 40.18
N ALA A 148 -36.61 25.57 40.90
CA ALA A 148 -36.96 26.75 41.65
C ALA A 148 -37.95 26.33 42.75
N TYR A 149 -37.47 26.51 43.99
CA TYR A 149 -38.13 26.75 45.28
C TYR A 149 -39.43 26.00 45.62
#